data_AF-A0A958LRC8-F1
#
_entry.id   AF-A0A958LRC8-F1
#
_cell.length_a   1.000
_cell.length_b   1.000
_cell.length_c   1.000
_cell.angle_alpha   90.00
_cell.angle_beta   90.00
_cell.angle_gamma   90.00
#
_symmetry.space_group_name_H-M   'P 1'
#
loop_
_entity.id
_entity.type
_entity.pdbx_description
1 polymer ?
#
loop_
_entity_poly.entity_id
_entity_poly.type
_entity_poly.pdbx_seq_one_letter_code
_entity_poly.pdbx_strand_id
1 'polypeptide(L)'
;MSDNSKTVLLVDDDAGLRDILQATLEMEDYTVIAAQDGEEAKQKFDENAGSIMVVISDIRMPKADGIAVLEHVKNKDNFTPVILMTGIAEIIQTKKAVDLGCDDFIAKPFKPSELLAALDIVLNPANKGAGEDDEMGRDPEFCKVWLEDFVTGSSLQTDLYVRLSPKKYLKVARTGTTLDRPRVEAYKQRGLNYLYIPKEDFAKYVGLNLKVTTAIAKAGGGISKAQKMQLLKHSTEVILEQTNVNGVSQELAEVAHTLVGSTLSMMTEDDDLYSLLDMLNTHSDALYAHSIAVSVYSALIAQKMAWTSLPTKSKLVMAGLFHDIGKKEIPRQLLEKNRVSLTEDEIKTLETHVVRGKNILLQMPKMPSDVVLAVSQHHEYCNGQGYPARLTVHKIHPLAKVLSLANIFSNLVVKGPQHKAPMEPKEAIQEILDYQLEEVDRHALAGLMKAFGVEIPKEFEKYGQGKLGLTGT
;
A
#
# COMPACT_ATOMS: atom_id res chain seq x y z
N MET A 1 -42.07 17.01 -23.41
CA MET A 1 -41.76 15.59 -23.13
C MET A 1 -41.10 15.60 -21.77
N SER A 2 -41.74 15.01 -20.76
CA SER A 2 -41.28 15.02 -19.37
C SER A 2 -39.89 14.39 -19.26
N ASP A 3 -39.02 15.04 -18.49
CA ASP A 3 -37.65 14.61 -18.24
C ASP A 3 -37.66 13.33 -17.39
N ASN A 4 -37.66 12.17 -18.06
CA ASN A 4 -37.76 10.84 -17.45
C ASN A 4 -36.46 10.38 -16.75
N SER A 5 -35.53 11.30 -16.44
CA SER A 5 -34.14 10.96 -16.08
C SER A 5 -33.84 10.89 -14.57
N LYS A 6 -34.81 11.15 -13.67
CA LYS A 6 -34.58 11.25 -12.22
C LYS A 6 -35.62 10.56 -11.30
N THR A 7 -36.23 9.44 -11.69
CA THR A 7 -37.25 8.79 -10.85
C THR A 7 -36.64 7.75 -9.89
N VAL A 8 -36.86 7.91 -8.58
CA VAL A 8 -36.40 6.99 -7.52
C VAL A 8 -37.58 6.23 -6.94
N LEU A 9 -37.49 4.89 -6.85
CA LEU A 9 -38.44 4.09 -6.08
C LEU A 9 -37.91 3.95 -4.64
N LEU A 10 -38.57 4.60 -3.68
CA LEU A 10 -38.21 4.58 -2.26
C LEU A 10 -39.17 3.66 -1.49
N VAL A 11 -38.61 2.67 -0.78
CA VAL A 11 -39.39 1.66 -0.05
C VAL A 11 -38.92 1.58 1.40
N ASP A 12 -39.80 1.89 2.33
CA ASP A 12 -39.57 1.74 3.78
C ASP A 12 -40.95 1.65 4.46
N ASP A 13 -41.11 0.82 5.49
CA ASP A 13 -42.38 0.64 6.20
C ASP A 13 -42.63 1.72 7.27
N ASP A 14 -41.60 2.41 7.72
CA ASP A 14 -41.70 3.56 8.62
C ASP A 14 -42.11 4.81 7.83
N ALA A 15 -43.35 5.27 8.08
CA ALA A 15 -43.89 6.47 7.42
C ALA A 15 -43.08 7.73 7.71
N GLY A 16 -42.57 7.89 8.93
CA GLY A 16 -41.78 9.07 9.30
C GLY A 16 -40.43 9.10 8.59
N LEU A 17 -39.74 7.95 8.52
CA LEU A 17 -38.48 7.86 7.77
C LEU A 17 -38.71 8.04 6.28
N ARG A 18 -39.74 7.40 5.72
CA ARG A 18 -40.09 7.52 4.30
C ARG A 18 -40.40 8.97 3.90
N ASP A 19 -41.14 9.72 4.72
CA ASP A 19 -41.44 11.14 4.46
C ASP A 19 -40.17 12.01 4.48
N ILE A 20 -39.25 11.76 5.42
CA ILE A 20 -37.97 12.49 5.50
C ILE A 20 -37.08 12.21 4.29
N LEU A 21 -36.97 10.94 3.89
CA LEU A 21 -36.16 10.54 2.74
C LEU A 21 -36.76 11.04 1.44
N GLN A 22 -38.08 10.97 1.29
CA GLN A 22 -38.79 11.55 0.15
C GLN A 22 -38.51 13.05 0.03
N ALA A 23 -38.70 13.82 1.12
CA ALA A 23 -38.41 15.25 1.11
C ALA A 23 -36.94 15.55 0.77
N THR A 24 -36.00 14.74 1.27
CA THR A 24 -34.56 14.87 0.95
C THR A 24 -34.30 14.67 -0.53
N LEU A 25 -34.88 13.65 -1.15
CA LEU A 25 -34.66 13.33 -2.56
C LEU A 25 -35.34 14.35 -3.48
N GLU A 26 -36.53 14.81 -3.13
CA GLU A 26 -37.24 15.87 -3.87
C GLU A 26 -36.48 17.21 -3.83
N MET A 27 -35.77 17.52 -2.74
CA MET A 27 -34.88 18.70 -2.66
C MET A 27 -33.70 18.63 -3.65
N GLU A 28 -33.30 17.43 -4.06
CA GLU A 28 -32.21 17.18 -5.03
C GLU A 28 -32.75 16.93 -6.46
N ASP A 29 -33.97 17.39 -6.72
CA ASP A 29 -34.70 17.29 -7.99
C ASP A 29 -35.01 15.85 -8.45
N TYR A 30 -35.10 14.88 -7.53
CA TYR A 30 -35.59 13.54 -7.86
C TYR A 30 -37.12 13.47 -7.78
N THR A 31 -37.73 12.71 -8.70
CA THR A 31 -39.14 12.32 -8.59
C THR A 31 -39.22 11.04 -7.77
N VAL A 32 -39.92 11.06 -6.64
CA VAL A 32 -39.98 9.90 -5.73
C VAL A 32 -41.29 9.15 -5.90
N ILE A 33 -41.18 7.86 -6.18
CA ILE A 33 -42.28 6.89 -6.06
C ILE A 33 -42.09 6.19 -4.72
N ALA A 34 -42.93 6.50 -3.72
CA ALA A 34 -42.84 5.90 -2.40
C ALA A 34 -43.68 4.61 -2.31
N ALA A 35 -43.20 3.57 -1.64
CA ALA A 35 -43.94 2.34 -1.33
C ALA A 35 -43.76 1.99 0.15
N GLN A 36 -44.79 1.45 0.79
CA GLN A 36 -44.76 1.17 2.24
C GLN A 36 -44.36 -0.27 2.58
N ASP A 37 -44.29 -1.15 1.58
CA ASP A 37 -43.90 -2.54 1.74
C ASP A 37 -43.39 -3.14 0.41
N GLY A 38 -42.79 -4.33 0.46
CA GLY A 38 -42.17 -4.92 -0.72
C GLY A 38 -43.15 -5.39 -1.80
N GLU A 39 -44.42 -5.69 -1.49
CA GLU A 39 -45.39 -6.07 -2.53
C GLU A 39 -45.88 -4.84 -3.30
N GLU A 40 -46.14 -3.73 -2.58
CA GLU A 40 -46.42 -2.44 -3.20
C GLU A 40 -45.22 -1.95 -4.04
N ALA A 41 -43.99 -2.19 -3.57
CA ALA A 41 -42.79 -1.85 -4.34
C ALA A 41 -42.67 -2.62 -5.65
N LYS A 42 -42.91 -3.95 -5.64
CA LYS A 42 -42.90 -4.77 -6.85
C LYS A 42 -43.97 -4.32 -7.85
N GLN A 43 -45.19 -4.04 -7.36
CA GLN A 43 -46.28 -3.51 -8.19
C GLN A 43 -45.90 -2.16 -8.81
N LYS A 44 -45.40 -1.22 -8.02
CA LYS A 44 -45.00 0.11 -8.50
C LYS A 44 -43.80 0.05 -9.44
N PHE A 45 -42.87 -0.87 -9.23
CA PHE A 45 -41.78 -1.13 -10.16
C PHE A 45 -42.30 -1.60 -11.53
N ASP A 46 -43.28 -2.51 -11.52
CA ASP A 46 -43.89 -3.06 -12.73
C ASP A 46 -44.70 -2.02 -13.51
N GLU A 47 -45.49 -1.19 -12.80
CA GLU A 47 -46.30 -0.12 -13.39
C GLU A 47 -45.45 1.01 -13.99
N ASN A 48 -44.21 1.18 -13.51
CA ASN A 48 -43.30 2.25 -13.90
C ASN A 48 -42.02 1.70 -14.57
N ALA A 49 -42.10 0.51 -15.15
CA ALA A 49 -40.96 -0.18 -15.74
C ALA A 49 -40.26 0.68 -16.80
N GLY A 50 -38.94 0.81 -16.70
CA GLY A 50 -38.11 1.61 -17.61
C GLY A 50 -38.09 3.12 -17.33
N SER A 51 -38.81 3.60 -16.30
CA SER A 51 -38.77 5.01 -15.85
C SER A 51 -38.07 5.21 -14.51
N ILE A 52 -37.88 4.14 -13.73
CA ILE A 52 -37.18 4.15 -12.44
C ILE A 52 -35.68 4.01 -12.69
N MET A 53 -34.89 4.94 -12.15
CA MET A 53 -33.44 4.96 -12.32
C MET A 53 -32.69 4.20 -11.22
N VAL A 54 -33.30 4.07 -10.04
CA VAL A 54 -32.74 3.40 -8.87
C VAL A 54 -33.84 3.06 -7.88
N VAL A 55 -33.69 1.92 -7.21
CA VAL A 55 -34.55 1.49 -6.12
C VAL A 55 -33.78 1.59 -4.81
N ILE A 56 -34.37 2.24 -3.81
CA ILE A 56 -33.85 2.30 -2.44
C ILE A 56 -34.86 1.59 -1.55
N SER A 57 -34.46 0.49 -0.91
CA SER A 57 -35.39 -0.34 -0.14
C SER A 57 -34.83 -0.68 1.23
N ASP A 58 -35.64 -0.56 2.28
CA ASP A 58 -35.34 -1.23 3.54
C ASP A 58 -35.28 -2.74 3.35
N ILE A 59 -34.47 -3.43 4.14
CA ILE A 59 -34.43 -4.89 4.14
C ILE A 59 -35.66 -5.44 4.86
N ARG A 60 -36.01 -4.96 6.05
CA ARG A 60 -37.09 -5.55 6.86
C ARG A 60 -38.37 -4.77 6.75
N MET A 61 -39.27 -5.27 5.91
CA MET A 61 -40.61 -4.72 5.71
C MET A 61 -41.67 -5.84 5.73
N PRO A 62 -42.94 -5.54 6.03
CA PRO A 62 -44.03 -6.52 5.97
C PRO A 62 -44.30 -6.97 4.53
N LYS A 63 -45.06 -8.07 4.38
CA LYS A 63 -45.46 -8.72 3.11
C LYS A 63 -44.27 -9.29 2.31
N ALA A 64 -43.42 -8.44 1.77
CA ALA A 64 -42.17 -8.83 1.11
C ALA A 64 -41.02 -7.95 1.61
N ASP A 65 -39.87 -8.59 1.83
CA ASP A 65 -38.66 -7.93 2.32
C ASP A 65 -37.87 -7.26 1.17
N GLY A 66 -36.91 -6.40 1.49
CA GLY A 66 -36.10 -5.71 0.49
C GLY A 66 -35.28 -6.64 -0.40
N ILE A 67 -34.99 -7.86 0.06
CA ILE A 67 -34.30 -8.87 -0.74
C ILE A 67 -35.24 -9.44 -1.81
N ALA A 68 -36.51 -9.65 -1.48
CA ALA A 68 -37.52 -10.04 -2.45
C ALA A 68 -37.81 -8.92 -3.47
N VAL A 69 -37.71 -7.65 -3.07
CA VAL A 69 -37.76 -6.50 -3.99
C VAL A 69 -36.55 -6.52 -4.93
N LEU A 70 -35.32 -6.67 -4.39
CA LEU A 70 -34.09 -6.80 -5.19
C LEU A 70 -34.19 -7.94 -6.20
N GLU A 71 -34.60 -9.14 -5.76
CA GLU A 71 -34.75 -10.32 -6.61
C GLU A 71 -35.76 -10.06 -7.75
N HIS A 72 -36.88 -9.39 -7.46
CA HIS A 72 -37.88 -9.03 -8.47
C HIS A 72 -37.34 -8.02 -9.47
N VAL A 73 -36.67 -6.96 -9.00
CA VAL A 73 -36.07 -5.92 -9.85
C VAL A 73 -35.04 -6.54 -10.78
N LYS A 74 -34.06 -7.29 -10.25
CA LYS A 74 -32.97 -7.87 -11.06
C LYS A 74 -33.44 -8.91 -12.07
N ASN A 75 -34.54 -9.62 -11.78
CA ASN A 75 -35.15 -10.54 -12.74
C ASN A 75 -35.87 -9.83 -13.90
N LYS A 76 -36.38 -8.61 -13.69
CA LYS A 76 -37.10 -7.86 -14.73
C LYS A 76 -36.20 -6.88 -15.48
N ASP A 77 -35.35 -6.19 -14.75
CA ASP A 77 -34.35 -5.29 -15.27
C ASP A 77 -33.07 -5.40 -14.43
N ASN A 78 -32.08 -6.07 -15.02
CA ASN A 78 -30.78 -6.26 -14.38
C ASN A 78 -29.94 -4.98 -14.34
N PHE A 79 -30.33 -3.91 -15.06
CA PHE A 79 -29.60 -2.64 -15.12
C PHE A 79 -30.06 -1.63 -14.08
N THR A 80 -31.31 -1.66 -13.65
CA THR A 80 -31.78 -0.77 -12.58
C THR A 80 -31.01 -1.07 -11.30
N PRO A 81 -30.28 -0.10 -10.74
CA PRO A 81 -29.55 -0.29 -9.51
C PRO A 81 -30.47 -0.37 -8.30
N VAL A 82 -30.05 -1.16 -7.30
CA VAL A 82 -30.79 -1.34 -6.04
C VAL A 82 -29.86 -1.09 -4.87
N ILE A 83 -30.24 -0.14 -4.01
CA ILE A 83 -29.57 0.21 -2.76
C ILE A 83 -30.40 -0.31 -1.60
N LEU A 84 -29.81 -1.11 -0.71
CA LEU A 84 -30.52 -1.66 0.44
C LEU A 84 -30.21 -0.89 1.73
N MET A 85 -31.24 -0.45 2.44
CA MET A 85 -31.13 0.11 3.79
C MET A 85 -31.18 -1.03 4.82
N THR A 86 -30.22 -1.08 5.75
CA THR A 86 -30.04 -2.23 6.65
C THR A 86 -29.93 -1.78 8.10
N GLY A 87 -30.59 -2.46 9.04
CA GLY A 87 -30.36 -2.29 10.46
C GLY A 87 -29.08 -2.99 10.96
N ILE A 88 -28.56 -2.55 12.13
CA ILE A 88 -27.35 -3.12 12.76
C ILE A 88 -27.45 -4.65 12.99
N ALA A 89 -28.65 -5.19 13.19
CA ALA A 89 -28.89 -6.61 13.47
C ALA A 89 -28.98 -7.52 12.23
N GLU A 90 -28.94 -6.98 11.00
CA GLU A 90 -29.31 -7.69 9.76
C GLU A 90 -28.12 -8.24 8.95
N ILE A 91 -26.91 -8.12 9.50
CA ILE A 91 -25.61 -8.47 8.89
C ILE A 91 -25.56 -9.91 8.30
N ILE A 92 -26.46 -10.81 8.73
CA ILE A 92 -26.53 -12.21 8.30
C ILE A 92 -27.22 -12.37 6.93
N GLN A 93 -28.13 -11.47 6.54
CA GLN A 93 -28.91 -11.60 5.29
C GLN A 93 -28.24 -10.97 4.06
N THR A 94 -27.19 -10.14 4.28
CA THR A 94 -26.40 -9.45 3.25
C THR A 94 -25.78 -10.39 2.21
N LYS A 95 -25.57 -11.68 2.53
CA LYS A 95 -25.03 -12.67 1.57
C LYS A 95 -25.98 -12.91 0.38
N LYS A 96 -27.28 -13.12 0.63
CA LYS A 96 -28.27 -13.37 -0.44
C LYS A 96 -28.44 -12.13 -1.33
N ALA A 97 -28.43 -10.94 -0.72
CA ALA A 97 -28.52 -9.68 -1.45
C ALA A 97 -27.31 -9.43 -2.38
N VAL A 98 -26.09 -9.75 -1.93
CA VAL A 98 -24.89 -9.66 -2.77
C VAL A 98 -24.93 -10.67 -3.92
N ASP A 99 -25.33 -11.92 -3.66
CA ASP A 99 -25.43 -12.95 -4.70
C ASP A 99 -26.48 -12.58 -5.78
N LEU A 100 -27.50 -11.79 -5.43
CA LEU A 100 -28.52 -11.25 -6.34
C LEU A 100 -28.08 -9.98 -7.09
N GLY A 101 -26.89 -9.44 -6.82
CA GLY A 101 -26.37 -8.25 -7.51
C GLY A 101 -26.84 -6.92 -6.94
N CYS A 102 -27.04 -6.81 -5.62
CA CYS A 102 -27.25 -5.52 -4.95
C CYS A 102 -26.10 -4.54 -5.26
N ASP A 103 -26.42 -3.29 -5.57
CA ASP A 103 -25.45 -2.31 -6.06
C ASP A 103 -24.78 -1.52 -4.93
N ASP A 104 -25.50 -1.26 -3.83
CA ASP A 104 -24.92 -0.66 -2.61
C ASP A 104 -25.77 -0.92 -1.35
N PHE A 105 -25.24 -0.60 -0.17
CA PHE A 105 -25.92 -0.70 1.12
C PHE A 105 -25.79 0.57 1.96
N ILE A 106 -26.89 1.00 2.58
CA ILE A 106 -26.93 2.08 3.55
C ILE A 106 -27.31 1.50 4.92
N ALA A 107 -26.63 1.89 5.98
CA ALA A 107 -26.90 1.33 7.30
C ALA A 107 -27.68 2.30 8.20
N LYS A 108 -28.80 1.85 8.76
CA LYS A 108 -29.60 2.59 9.74
C LYS A 108 -28.94 2.55 11.13
N PRO A 109 -28.83 3.70 11.84
CA PRO A 109 -29.22 5.05 11.41
C PRO A 109 -28.17 5.69 10.48
N PHE A 110 -28.62 6.45 9.49
CA PHE A 110 -27.78 7.20 8.53
C PHE A 110 -28.24 8.65 8.41
N LYS A 111 -27.37 9.52 7.91
CA LYS A 111 -27.73 10.92 7.59
C LYS A 111 -28.26 11.06 6.16
N PRO A 112 -29.10 12.06 5.84
CA PRO A 112 -29.54 12.34 4.47
C PRO A 112 -28.39 12.45 3.46
N SER A 113 -27.26 13.05 3.85
CA SER A 113 -26.05 13.14 3.03
C SER A 113 -25.45 11.79 2.63
N GLU A 114 -25.60 10.76 3.48
CA GLU A 114 -25.07 9.42 3.22
C GLU A 114 -25.93 8.69 2.17
N LEU A 115 -27.25 8.94 2.15
CA LEU A 115 -28.15 8.49 1.09
C LEU A 115 -27.77 9.10 -0.26
N LEU A 116 -27.54 10.42 -0.30
CA LEU A 116 -27.19 11.13 -1.52
C LEU A 116 -25.82 10.69 -2.07
N ALA A 117 -24.85 10.44 -1.19
CA ALA A 117 -23.55 9.91 -1.60
C ALA A 117 -23.65 8.51 -2.22
N ALA A 118 -24.42 7.60 -1.60
CA ALA A 118 -24.66 6.25 -2.15
C ALA A 118 -25.35 6.33 -3.53
N LEU A 119 -26.31 7.25 -3.69
CA LEU A 119 -26.97 7.51 -4.96
C LEU A 119 -26.01 8.00 -6.04
N ASP A 120 -25.13 8.97 -5.74
CA ASP A 120 -24.17 9.48 -6.72
C ASP A 120 -23.20 8.39 -7.19
N ILE A 121 -22.70 7.55 -6.27
CA ILE A 121 -21.78 6.44 -6.57
C ILE A 121 -22.42 5.43 -7.54
N VAL A 122 -23.69 5.14 -7.32
CA VAL A 122 -24.44 4.14 -8.09
C VAL A 122 -24.88 4.69 -9.44
N LEU A 123 -25.32 5.95 -9.50
CA LEU A 123 -25.86 6.58 -10.71
C LEU A 123 -24.80 7.18 -11.62
N ASN A 124 -23.65 7.58 -11.07
CA ASN A 124 -22.52 8.13 -11.82
C ASN A 124 -21.25 7.26 -11.64
N PRO A 125 -21.17 6.05 -12.24
CA PRO A 125 -20.00 5.18 -12.10
C PRO A 125 -18.69 5.80 -12.60
N ALA A 126 -18.73 6.84 -13.45
CA ALA A 126 -17.56 7.60 -13.86
C ALA A 126 -16.95 8.44 -12.71
N ASN A 127 -17.74 8.81 -11.70
CA ASN A 127 -17.26 9.40 -10.45
C ASN A 127 -16.59 8.37 -9.53
N LYS A 128 -16.67 7.05 -9.80
CA LYS A 128 -15.89 6.02 -9.07
C LYS A 128 -14.36 6.24 -9.17
N GLY A 129 -13.90 7.13 -10.06
CA GLY A 129 -12.50 7.55 -10.18
C GLY A 129 -12.26 9.05 -10.02
N ALA A 130 -13.24 9.87 -9.66
CA ALA A 130 -13.10 11.34 -9.66
C ALA A 130 -13.77 12.10 -8.50
N GLY A 131 -14.44 11.41 -7.56
CA GLY A 131 -15.04 12.04 -6.38
C GLY A 131 -14.42 11.49 -5.10
N GLU A 132 -13.55 12.30 -4.49
CA GLU A 132 -12.68 12.01 -3.34
C GLU A 132 -11.61 10.97 -3.65
N ASP A 133 -10.40 11.48 -3.79
CA ASP A 133 -9.14 10.76 -3.83
C ASP A 133 -9.22 9.39 -3.15
N ASP A 134 -8.77 8.40 -3.92
CA ASP A 134 -8.03 7.25 -3.46
C ASP A 134 -6.79 7.76 -2.67
N GLU A 135 -7.04 8.42 -1.53
CA GLU A 135 -6.06 8.69 -0.49
C GLU A 135 -5.68 7.32 0.07
N MET A 136 -4.80 6.66 -0.67
CA MET A 136 -3.98 5.55 -0.22
C MET A 136 -3.41 5.93 1.16
N GLY A 137 -4.05 5.43 2.22
CA GLY A 137 -3.49 5.40 3.57
C GLY A 137 -3.93 6.46 4.59
N ARG A 138 -5.08 7.14 4.51
CA ARG A 138 -5.48 8.15 5.52
C ARG A 138 -6.65 7.77 6.45
N ASP A 139 -6.92 6.49 6.65
CA ASP A 139 -7.85 6.10 7.72
C ASP A 139 -7.15 6.20 9.10
N PRO A 140 -7.68 7.00 10.04
CA PRO A 140 -7.04 7.19 11.34
C PRO A 140 -7.10 5.95 12.24
N GLU A 141 -8.05 5.05 12.02
CA GLU A 141 -8.39 3.94 12.92
C GLU A 141 -7.98 2.57 12.36
N PHE A 142 -7.98 2.38 11.03
CA PHE A 142 -7.76 1.08 10.41
C PHE A 142 -6.65 1.07 9.34
N CYS A 143 -5.88 0.00 9.29
CA CYS A 143 -4.92 -0.28 8.22
C CYS A 143 -5.45 -1.35 7.27
N LYS A 144 -5.15 -1.19 5.98
CA LYS A 144 -5.49 -2.18 4.94
C LYS A 144 -4.44 -3.30 4.92
N VAL A 145 -4.89 -4.55 4.88
CA VAL A 145 -4.04 -5.77 4.90
C VAL A 145 -4.49 -6.75 3.84
N TRP A 146 -3.59 -7.53 3.25
CA TRP A 146 -4.00 -8.48 2.22
C TRP A 146 -4.72 -9.67 2.82
N LEU A 147 -5.76 -10.08 2.12
CA LEU A 147 -6.57 -11.21 2.53
C LEU A 147 -5.77 -12.54 2.55
N GLU A 148 -4.78 -12.68 1.67
CA GLU A 148 -4.01 -13.92 1.48
C GLU A 148 -3.11 -14.27 2.66
N ASP A 149 -2.73 -13.28 3.47
CA ASP A 149 -1.76 -13.44 4.56
C ASP A 149 -2.33 -14.28 5.71
N PHE A 150 -3.65 -14.48 5.71
CA PHE A 150 -4.37 -15.19 6.75
C PHE A 150 -4.68 -16.66 6.40
N VAL A 151 -4.25 -17.16 5.24
CA VAL A 151 -4.53 -18.54 4.75
C VAL A 151 -3.79 -19.64 5.54
N THR A 152 -2.98 -19.28 6.52
CA THR A 152 -1.90 -20.14 7.03
C THR A 152 -2.26 -20.97 8.26
N GLY A 153 -3.55 -20.99 8.63
CA GLY A 153 -4.07 -21.79 9.75
C GLY A 153 -3.59 -21.34 11.14
N SER A 154 -2.82 -20.26 11.21
CA SER A 154 -2.37 -19.66 12.46
C SER A 154 -3.50 -18.88 13.13
N SER A 155 -3.54 -18.89 14.47
CA SER A 155 -4.51 -18.08 15.19
C SER A 155 -4.23 -16.59 14.97
N LEU A 156 -5.29 -15.85 14.63
CA LEU A 156 -5.25 -14.42 14.39
C LEU A 156 -4.80 -13.69 15.65
N GLN A 157 -3.89 -12.74 15.50
CA GLN A 157 -3.40 -11.91 16.62
C GLN A 157 -4.14 -10.58 16.74
N THR A 158 -5.07 -10.33 15.82
CA THR A 158 -5.92 -9.15 15.75
C THR A 158 -7.26 -9.51 15.12
N ASP A 159 -8.24 -8.64 15.31
CA ASP A 159 -9.53 -8.72 14.66
C ASP A 159 -9.41 -8.26 13.21
N LEU A 160 -10.07 -8.95 12.28
CA LEU A 160 -10.07 -8.60 10.85
C LEU A 160 -11.39 -7.99 10.45
N TYR A 161 -11.34 -7.02 9.55
CA TYR A 161 -12.47 -6.23 9.13
C TYR A 161 -12.58 -6.16 7.60
N VAL A 162 -13.79 -5.96 7.08
CA VAL A 162 -14.04 -5.56 5.69
C VAL A 162 -14.57 -4.14 5.73
N ARG A 163 -14.01 -3.24 4.91
CA ARG A 163 -14.53 -1.88 4.77
C ARG A 163 -15.78 -1.93 3.91
N LEU A 164 -16.89 -1.45 4.47
CA LEU A 164 -18.17 -1.35 3.77
C LEU A 164 -18.37 0.05 3.18
N SER A 165 -17.82 1.09 3.83
CA SER A 165 -17.85 2.48 3.37
C SER A 165 -16.67 3.26 4.00
N PRO A 166 -16.42 4.54 3.64
CA PRO A 166 -15.29 5.31 4.15
C PRO A 166 -15.15 5.40 5.67
N LYS A 167 -16.24 5.24 6.43
CA LYS A 167 -16.23 5.30 7.91
C LYS A 167 -16.75 4.03 8.58
N LYS A 168 -16.94 2.95 7.81
CA LYS A 168 -17.59 1.74 8.33
C LYS A 168 -16.81 0.47 8.02
N TYR A 169 -16.45 -0.22 9.10
CA TYR A 169 -15.70 -1.47 9.09
C TYR A 169 -16.52 -2.58 9.74
N LEU A 170 -16.69 -3.70 9.03
CA LEU A 170 -17.34 -4.90 9.53
C LEU A 170 -16.30 -5.90 9.99
N LYS A 171 -16.29 -6.22 11.29
CA LYS A 171 -15.44 -7.30 11.82
C LYS A 171 -15.87 -8.64 11.26
N VAL A 172 -15.00 -9.26 10.48
CA VAL A 172 -15.21 -10.57 9.87
C VAL A 172 -14.51 -11.69 10.61
N ALA A 173 -13.45 -11.42 11.36
CA ALA A 173 -12.76 -12.43 12.17
C ALA A 173 -12.28 -11.85 13.50
N ARG A 174 -12.16 -12.72 14.51
CA ARG A 174 -11.74 -12.32 15.87
C ARG A 174 -10.34 -12.85 16.17
N THR A 175 -9.62 -12.13 17.00
CA THR A 175 -8.38 -12.54 17.62
C THR A 175 -8.55 -13.92 18.26
N GLY A 176 -7.57 -14.80 18.07
CA GLY A 176 -7.58 -16.19 18.55
C GLY A 176 -8.30 -17.18 17.61
N THR A 177 -9.06 -16.72 16.62
CA THR A 177 -9.66 -17.60 15.60
C THR A 177 -8.72 -17.83 14.42
N THR A 178 -9.05 -18.72 13.50
CA THR A 178 -8.31 -18.91 12.23
C THR A 178 -9.16 -18.44 11.06
N LEU A 179 -8.51 -17.95 10.01
CA LEU A 179 -9.16 -17.74 8.72
C LEU A 179 -8.80 -18.95 7.84
N ASP A 180 -9.79 -19.79 7.53
CA ASP A 180 -9.54 -20.96 6.71
C ASP A 180 -9.46 -20.60 5.21
N ARG A 181 -8.81 -21.48 4.45
CA ARG A 181 -8.61 -21.31 3.01
C ARG A 181 -9.93 -21.16 2.23
N PRO A 182 -11.00 -21.93 2.51
CA PRO A 182 -12.29 -21.74 1.85
C PRO A 182 -12.87 -20.34 2.06
N ARG A 183 -12.74 -19.77 3.26
CA ARG A 183 -13.24 -18.43 3.56
C ARG A 183 -12.42 -17.34 2.88
N VAL A 184 -11.12 -17.52 2.75
CA VAL A 184 -10.26 -16.62 1.95
C VAL A 184 -10.62 -16.68 0.46
N GLU A 185 -10.77 -17.87 -0.11
CA GLU A 185 -11.16 -18.01 -1.52
C GLU A 185 -12.55 -17.39 -1.80
N ALA A 186 -13.48 -17.53 -0.85
CA ALA A 186 -14.80 -16.89 -0.95
C ALA A 186 -14.73 -15.36 -0.96
N TYR A 187 -13.82 -14.73 -0.20
CA TYR A 187 -13.63 -13.28 -0.27
C TYR A 187 -12.98 -12.85 -1.60
N LYS A 188 -12.00 -13.60 -2.12
CA LYS A 188 -11.40 -13.30 -3.43
C LYS A 188 -12.41 -13.35 -4.57
N GLN A 189 -13.28 -14.37 -4.59
CA GLN A 189 -14.35 -14.50 -5.59
C GLN A 189 -15.33 -13.32 -5.57
N ARG A 190 -15.40 -12.59 -4.45
CA ARG A 190 -16.22 -11.38 -4.27
C ARG A 190 -15.45 -10.08 -4.56
N GLY A 191 -14.28 -10.18 -5.20
CA GLY A 191 -13.43 -9.02 -5.53
C GLY A 191 -12.70 -8.41 -4.34
N LEU A 192 -12.80 -9.00 -3.14
CA LEU A 192 -12.08 -8.54 -1.97
C LEU A 192 -10.66 -9.09 -2.00
N ASN A 193 -9.71 -8.21 -2.28
CA ASN A 193 -8.28 -8.52 -2.20
C ASN A 193 -7.68 -8.17 -0.83
N TYR A 194 -8.44 -7.41 -0.02
CA TYR A 194 -7.96 -6.83 1.23
C TYR A 194 -8.98 -6.95 2.36
N LEU A 195 -8.44 -7.04 3.57
CA LEU A 195 -9.12 -6.85 4.85
C LEU A 195 -8.53 -5.63 5.55
N TYR A 196 -9.03 -5.32 6.73
CA TYR A 196 -8.59 -4.20 7.54
C TYR A 196 -8.36 -4.64 8.98
N ILE A 197 -7.43 -4.00 9.68
CA ILE A 197 -7.13 -4.25 11.10
C ILE A 197 -7.03 -2.92 11.84
N PRO A 198 -7.29 -2.88 13.16
CA PRO A 198 -7.05 -1.68 13.95
C PRO A 198 -5.58 -1.27 13.87
N LYS A 199 -5.33 0.03 13.77
CA LYS A 199 -4.00 0.58 13.55
C LYS A 199 -3.03 0.25 14.68
N GLU A 200 -3.51 0.17 15.91
CA GLU A 200 -2.74 -0.24 17.09
C GLU A 200 -2.31 -1.72 17.06
N ASP A 201 -3.05 -2.55 16.34
CA ASP A 201 -2.78 -3.99 16.21
C ASP A 201 -1.85 -4.32 15.05
N PHE A 202 -1.43 -3.30 14.32
CA PHE A 202 -0.60 -3.43 13.13
C PHE A 202 0.72 -4.17 13.39
N ALA A 203 1.38 -3.89 14.51
CA ALA A 203 2.61 -4.60 14.90
C ALA A 203 2.39 -6.11 15.11
N LYS A 204 1.20 -6.52 15.59
CA LYS A 204 0.83 -7.92 15.79
C LYS A 204 0.65 -8.62 14.45
N TYR A 205 0.03 -7.93 13.49
CA TYR A 205 -0.15 -8.42 12.13
C TYR A 205 1.19 -8.65 11.42
N VAL A 206 2.11 -7.69 11.49
CA VAL A 206 3.48 -7.88 10.96
C VAL A 206 4.16 -9.08 11.61
N GLY A 207 4.10 -9.17 12.94
CA GLY A 207 4.65 -10.30 13.69
C GLY A 207 4.04 -11.65 13.27
N LEU A 208 2.74 -11.70 12.98
CA LEU A 208 2.06 -12.89 12.44
C LEU A 208 2.58 -13.25 11.05
N ASN A 209 2.62 -12.28 10.13
CA ASN A 209 3.10 -12.48 8.76
C ASN A 209 4.53 -13.04 8.73
N LEU A 210 5.41 -12.51 9.58
CA LEU A 210 6.79 -12.96 9.70
C LEU A 210 6.91 -14.35 10.32
N LYS A 211 6.11 -14.67 11.35
CA LYS A 211 6.08 -16.01 11.97
C LYS A 211 5.59 -17.06 10.99
N VAL A 212 4.50 -16.76 10.28
CA VAL A 212 3.93 -17.59 9.23
C VAL A 212 4.96 -17.82 8.12
N THR A 213 5.58 -16.76 7.62
CA THR A 213 6.61 -16.84 6.57
C THR A 213 7.82 -17.66 7.03
N THR A 214 8.29 -17.43 8.26
CA THR A 214 9.42 -18.20 8.83
C THR A 214 9.05 -19.66 9.06
N ALA A 215 7.81 -19.95 9.44
CA ALA A 215 7.32 -21.32 9.64
C ALA A 215 7.20 -22.06 8.31
N ILE A 216 6.69 -21.42 7.25
CA ILE A 216 6.63 -22.00 5.90
C ILE A 216 8.05 -22.25 5.36
N ALA A 217 8.96 -21.27 5.50
CA ALA A 217 10.36 -21.42 5.10
C ALA A 217 11.08 -22.56 5.86
N LYS A 218 10.79 -22.75 7.15
CA LYS A 218 11.35 -23.85 7.96
C LYS A 218 10.71 -25.21 7.69
N ALA A 219 9.45 -25.25 7.21
CA ALA A 219 8.72 -26.48 6.95
C ALA A 219 9.11 -27.19 5.64
N GLY A 220 10.10 -26.69 4.90
CA GLY A 220 10.62 -27.32 3.68
C GLY A 220 9.69 -27.24 2.46
N GLY A 221 8.50 -26.64 2.60
CA GLY A 221 7.67 -26.24 1.47
C GLY A 221 8.23 -24.94 0.89
N GLY A 222 8.93 -25.03 -0.23
CA GLY A 222 9.44 -23.84 -0.92
C GLY A 222 8.32 -22.82 -1.13
N ILE A 223 8.50 -21.60 -0.60
CA ILE A 223 7.59 -20.48 -0.88
C ILE A 223 7.69 -20.20 -2.38
N SER A 224 6.56 -20.23 -3.09
CA SER A 224 6.58 -19.95 -4.53
C SER A 224 7.03 -18.52 -4.82
N LYS A 225 7.68 -18.29 -5.96
CA LYS A 225 8.19 -16.96 -6.38
C LYS A 225 7.13 -15.86 -6.27
N ALA A 226 5.90 -16.15 -6.68
CA ALA A 226 4.76 -15.22 -6.60
C ALA A 226 4.43 -14.85 -5.14
N GLN A 227 4.42 -15.83 -4.24
CA GLN A 227 4.17 -15.59 -2.82
C GLN A 227 5.32 -14.80 -2.17
N LYS A 228 6.58 -15.06 -2.55
CA LYS A 228 7.73 -14.26 -2.08
C LYS A 228 7.55 -12.78 -2.47
N MET A 229 7.16 -12.54 -3.72
CA MET A 229 7.02 -11.20 -4.27
C MET A 229 5.84 -10.43 -3.66
N GLN A 230 4.73 -11.12 -3.44
CA GLN A 230 3.54 -10.56 -2.82
C GLN A 230 3.77 -10.17 -1.36
N LEU A 231 4.47 -11.02 -0.60
CA LEU A 231 4.86 -10.70 0.78
C LEU A 231 5.76 -9.46 0.83
N LEU A 232 6.74 -9.37 -0.07
CA LEU A 232 7.62 -8.21 -0.16
C LEU A 232 6.83 -6.95 -0.51
N LYS A 233 5.97 -7.00 -1.54
CA LYS A 233 5.09 -5.88 -1.91
C LYS A 233 4.25 -5.41 -0.73
N HIS A 234 3.65 -6.35 0.00
CA HIS A 234 2.74 -5.97 1.07
C HIS A 234 3.47 -5.39 2.28
N SER A 235 4.50 -6.08 2.76
CA SER A 235 5.37 -5.65 3.85
C SER A 235 5.84 -4.22 3.65
N THR A 236 6.09 -3.90 2.40
CA THR A 236 6.55 -2.62 1.92
C THR A 236 5.46 -1.54 1.94
N GLU A 237 4.30 -1.78 1.31
CA GLU A 237 3.14 -0.85 1.33
C GLU A 237 2.79 -0.43 2.77
N VAL A 238 2.81 -1.41 3.67
CA VAL A 238 2.60 -1.29 5.10
C VAL A 238 3.55 -0.33 5.79
N ILE A 239 4.86 -0.47 5.53
CA ILE A 239 5.89 0.36 6.15
C ILE A 239 5.68 1.80 5.71
N LEU A 240 5.36 1.98 4.43
CA LEU A 240 5.22 3.27 3.79
C LEU A 240 3.96 4.01 4.27
N GLU A 241 2.83 3.31 4.39
CA GLU A 241 1.59 3.86 4.94
C GLU A 241 1.81 4.43 6.36
N GLN A 242 2.51 3.70 7.23
CA GLN A 242 2.78 4.17 8.59
C GLN A 242 3.75 5.36 8.66
N THR A 243 4.77 5.42 7.79
CA THR A 243 5.67 6.59 7.75
C THR A 243 4.92 7.89 7.43
N ASN A 244 3.83 7.80 6.67
CA ASN A 244 3.06 8.96 6.21
C ASN A 244 2.03 9.43 7.24
N VAL A 245 1.44 8.52 8.04
CA VAL A 245 0.33 8.87 8.94
C VAL A 245 0.76 9.17 10.39
N ASN A 246 1.73 8.44 10.94
CA ASN A 246 2.08 8.53 12.37
C ASN A 246 3.45 9.17 12.63
N GLY A 247 4.15 9.57 11.56
CA GLY A 247 5.59 9.82 11.64
C GLY A 247 6.37 8.51 11.85
N VAL A 248 7.67 8.61 12.07
CA VAL A 248 8.51 7.41 12.19
C VAL A 248 8.62 7.00 13.66
N SER A 249 8.01 5.86 14.00
CA SER A 249 8.06 5.27 15.34
C SER A 249 9.14 4.18 15.45
N GLN A 250 9.49 3.79 16.67
CA GLN A 250 10.45 2.70 16.91
C GLN A 250 9.89 1.36 16.42
N GLU A 251 8.59 1.13 16.58
CA GLU A 251 7.89 -0.07 16.10
C GLU A 251 8.00 -0.19 14.58
N LEU A 252 7.90 0.93 13.85
CA LEU A 252 8.03 0.96 12.40
C LEU A 252 9.43 0.57 11.91
N ALA A 253 10.48 0.97 12.65
CA ALA A 253 11.85 0.59 12.35
C ALA A 253 12.10 -0.92 12.61
N GLU A 254 11.49 -1.49 13.65
CA GLU A 254 11.57 -2.93 13.96
C GLU A 254 10.78 -3.78 12.95
N VAL A 255 9.62 -3.31 12.53
CA VAL A 255 8.79 -3.86 11.45
C VAL A 255 9.57 -3.88 10.13
N ALA A 256 10.16 -2.75 9.75
CA ALA A 256 10.98 -2.61 8.54
C ALA A 256 12.20 -3.53 8.53
N HIS A 257 12.94 -3.57 9.64
CA HIS A 257 14.06 -4.49 9.79
C HIS A 257 13.62 -5.93 9.55
N THR A 258 12.52 -6.37 10.16
CA THR A 258 12.16 -7.78 10.12
C THR A 258 11.62 -8.18 8.75
N LEU A 259 10.85 -7.30 8.10
CA LEU A 259 10.29 -7.53 6.77
C LEU A 259 11.35 -7.63 5.68
N VAL A 260 12.30 -6.69 5.64
CA VAL A 260 13.36 -6.75 4.62
C VAL A 260 14.38 -7.86 4.95
N GLY A 261 14.64 -8.14 6.22
CA GLY A 261 15.47 -9.28 6.63
C GLY A 261 14.90 -10.63 6.18
N SER A 262 13.59 -10.84 6.36
CA SER A 262 12.89 -12.03 5.85
C SER A 262 12.90 -12.07 4.32
N THR A 263 12.69 -10.93 3.66
CA THR A 263 12.75 -10.84 2.20
C THR A 263 14.11 -11.25 1.63
N LEU A 264 15.21 -10.72 2.18
CA LEU A 264 16.56 -11.06 1.74
C LEU A 264 16.86 -12.55 1.91
N SER A 265 16.31 -13.17 2.95
CA SER A 265 16.45 -14.63 3.15
C SER A 265 15.72 -15.45 2.07
N MET A 266 14.75 -14.84 1.39
CA MET A 266 13.95 -15.45 0.33
C MET A 266 14.52 -15.18 -1.07
N MET A 267 15.35 -14.15 -1.25
CA MET A 267 16.05 -13.82 -2.50
C MET A 267 17.35 -14.64 -2.62
N THR A 268 17.19 -15.93 -2.90
CA THR A 268 18.30 -16.88 -3.02
C THR A 268 18.83 -17.03 -4.44
N GLU A 269 18.05 -16.60 -5.44
CA GLU A 269 18.32 -16.79 -6.87
C GLU A 269 18.30 -15.44 -7.61
N ASP A 270 19.07 -15.33 -8.69
CA ASP A 270 19.18 -14.09 -9.46
C ASP A 270 17.85 -13.71 -10.14
N ASP A 271 17.01 -14.71 -10.49
CA ASP A 271 15.67 -14.51 -11.07
C ASP A 271 14.68 -13.84 -10.10
N ASP A 272 14.87 -13.98 -8.79
CA ASP A 272 14.02 -13.32 -7.77
C ASP A 272 14.23 -11.79 -7.78
N LEU A 273 15.41 -11.34 -8.21
CA LEU A 273 15.80 -9.92 -8.24
C LEU A 273 15.13 -9.16 -9.41
N TYR A 274 15.06 -9.78 -10.58
CA TYR A 274 14.37 -9.20 -11.74
C TYR A 274 12.86 -9.09 -11.51
N SER A 275 12.24 -10.08 -10.84
CA SER A 275 10.83 -9.98 -10.47
C SER A 275 10.55 -8.92 -9.41
N LEU A 276 11.51 -8.63 -8.54
CA LEU A 276 11.40 -7.50 -7.61
C LEU A 276 11.42 -6.16 -8.34
N LEU A 277 12.35 -6.00 -9.28
CA LEU A 277 12.44 -4.81 -10.12
C LEU A 277 11.12 -4.54 -10.86
N ASP A 278 10.53 -5.57 -11.46
CA ASP A 278 9.24 -5.46 -12.15
C ASP A 278 8.10 -5.04 -11.20
N MET A 279 8.04 -5.62 -10.01
CA MET A 279 7.06 -5.25 -8.99
C MET A 279 7.22 -3.80 -8.53
N LEU A 280 8.45 -3.32 -8.32
CA LEU A 280 8.70 -1.93 -7.90
C LEU A 280 8.36 -0.94 -9.02
N ASN A 281 8.62 -1.30 -10.28
CA ASN A 281 8.31 -0.46 -11.44
C ASN A 281 6.81 -0.40 -11.78
N THR A 282 6.02 -1.36 -11.31
CA THR A 282 4.56 -1.37 -11.46
C THR A 282 3.82 -0.73 -10.28
N HIS A 283 4.54 -0.31 -9.24
CA HIS A 283 3.96 0.37 -8.09
C HIS A 283 3.48 1.79 -8.46
N SER A 284 2.32 2.21 -7.93
CA SER A 284 1.69 3.49 -8.26
C SER A 284 2.46 4.70 -7.70
N ASP A 285 3.15 4.52 -6.58
CA ASP A 285 3.98 5.56 -5.97
C ASP A 285 5.48 5.29 -6.18
N ALA A 286 6.11 6.19 -6.94
CA ALA A 286 7.52 6.13 -7.32
C ALA A 286 8.49 6.45 -6.18
N LEU A 287 8.12 7.34 -5.25
CA LEU A 287 8.99 7.73 -4.12
C LEU A 287 9.10 6.58 -3.12
N TYR A 288 7.97 5.90 -2.94
CA TYR A 288 7.88 4.69 -2.15
C TYR A 288 8.67 3.55 -2.79
N ALA A 289 8.38 3.22 -4.06
CA ALA A 289 9.11 2.21 -4.84
C ALA A 289 10.63 2.37 -4.69
N HIS A 290 11.13 3.61 -4.80
CA HIS A 290 12.54 3.95 -4.65
C HIS A 290 13.11 3.60 -3.27
N SER A 291 12.48 4.02 -2.18
CA SER A 291 13.01 3.78 -0.81
C SER A 291 13.17 2.29 -0.48
N ILE A 292 12.29 1.45 -1.02
CA ILE A 292 12.33 0.00 -0.87
C ILE A 292 13.46 -0.58 -1.70
N ALA A 293 13.53 -0.15 -2.97
CA ALA A 293 14.55 -0.60 -3.90
C ALA A 293 15.95 -0.35 -3.31
N VAL A 294 16.19 0.86 -2.81
CA VAL A 294 17.43 1.24 -2.12
C VAL A 294 17.71 0.34 -0.91
N SER A 295 16.68 0.01 -0.11
CA SER A 295 16.82 -0.90 1.04
C SER A 295 17.23 -2.31 0.63
N VAL A 296 16.58 -2.87 -0.39
CA VAL A 296 16.85 -4.22 -0.88
C VAL A 296 18.22 -4.30 -1.55
N TYR A 297 18.54 -3.36 -2.45
CA TYR A 297 19.86 -3.33 -3.11
C TYR A 297 20.98 -3.16 -2.09
N SER A 298 20.82 -2.29 -1.09
CA SER A 298 21.83 -2.10 -0.04
C SER A 298 22.17 -3.42 0.65
N ALA A 299 21.16 -4.21 0.99
CA ALA A 299 21.39 -5.45 1.70
C ALA A 299 21.84 -6.60 0.79
N LEU A 300 21.43 -6.60 -0.47
CA LEU A 300 21.90 -7.52 -1.51
C LEU A 300 23.39 -7.30 -1.82
N ILE A 301 23.79 -6.03 -1.99
CA ILE A 301 25.19 -5.63 -2.18
C ILE A 301 26.00 -6.13 -0.98
N ALA A 302 25.56 -5.84 0.25
CA ALA A 302 26.21 -6.32 1.46
C ALA A 302 26.33 -7.85 1.52
N GLN A 303 25.30 -8.58 1.10
CA GLN A 303 25.34 -10.04 1.00
C GLN A 303 26.40 -10.53 0.02
N LYS A 304 26.48 -9.93 -1.17
CA LYS A 304 27.45 -10.30 -2.21
C LYS A 304 28.88 -9.86 -1.87
N MET A 305 29.04 -8.84 -1.03
CA MET A 305 30.29 -8.44 -0.34
C MET A 305 30.67 -9.34 0.85
N ALA A 306 29.90 -10.41 1.10
CA ALA A 306 30.10 -11.31 2.24
C ALA A 306 29.99 -10.64 3.63
N TRP A 307 29.25 -9.54 3.75
CA TRP A 307 28.85 -8.98 5.04
C TRP A 307 27.71 -9.83 5.61
N THR A 308 28.08 -10.89 6.33
CA THR A 308 27.11 -11.87 6.86
C THR A 308 26.48 -11.48 8.19
N SER A 309 26.96 -10.41 8.83
CA SER A 309 26.43 -9.92 10.11
C SER A 309 24.98 -9.45 9.96
N LEU A 310 24.04 -10.17 10.57
CA LEU A 310 22.62 -9.81 10.57
C LEU A 310 22.40 -8.38 11.08
N PRO A 311 22.97 -7.94 12.22
CA PRO A 311 22.85 -6.54 12.65
C PRO A 311 23.35 -5.51 11.63
N THR A 312 24.36 -5.84 10.83
CA THR A 312 24.90 -4.92 9.81
C THR A 312 23.94 -4.79 8.64
N LYS A 313 23.42 -5.91 8.14
CA LYS A 313 22.40 -5.91 7.07
C LYS A 313 21.15 -5.16 7.51
N SER A 314 20.70 -5.38 8.73
CA SER A 314 19.56 -4.70 9.33
C SER A 314 19.72 -3.17 9.38
N LYS A 315 20.91 -2.68 9.71
CA LYS A 315 21.20 -1.24 9.70
C LYS A 315 21.17 -0.67 8.28
N LEU A 316 21.68 -1.40 7.28
CA LEU A 316 21.61 -0.98 5.88
C LEU A 316 20.18 -0.89 5.36
N VAL A 317 19.36 -1.90 5.68
CA VAL A 317 17.93 -1.91 5.39
C VAL A 317 17.26 -0.68 5.98
N MET A 318 17.48 -0.43 7.27
CA MET A 318 16.87 0.70 7.98
C MET A 318 17.33 2.03 7.39
N ALA A 319 18.61 2.14 7.03
CA ALA A 319 19.15 3.33 6.39
C ALA A 319 18.56 3.53 4.99
N GLY A 320 18.38 2.46 4.20
CA GLY A 320 17.71 2.51 2.91
C GLY A 320 16.28 3.01 2.99
N LEU A 321 15.53 2.57 4.00
CA LEU A 321 14.14 2.98 4.15
C LEU A 321 14.01 4.45 4.54
N PHE A 322 14.91 4.92 5.41
CA PHE A 322 14.83 6.27 5.98
C PHE A 322 15.77 7.29 5.33
N HIS A 323 16.51 6.94 4.28
CA HIS A 323 17.52 7.84 3.69
C HIS A 323 16.94 9.20 3.29
N ASP A 324 15.73 9.18 2.76
CA ASP A 324 15.01 10.36 2.26
C ASP A 324 13.99 10.94 3.25
N ILE A 325 13.96 10.47 4.51
CA ILE A 325 12.97 10.90 5.52
C ILE A 325 12.96 12.42 5.72
N GLY A 326 14.09 13.09 5.53
CA GLY A 326 14.21 14.55 5.64
C GLY A 326 13.50 15.33 4.54
N LYS A 327 13.12 14.69 3.41
CA LYS A 327 12.35 15.32 2.34
C LYS A 327 10.97 15.76 2.82
N LYS A 328 10.43 15.16 3.90
CA LYS A 328 9.15 15.59 4.51
C LYS A 328 9.16 17.04 5.03
N GLU A 329 10.36 17.56 5.33
CA GLU A 329 10.55 18.93 5.79
C GLU A 329 10.96 19.88 4.66
N ILE A 330 11.00 19.39 3.41
CA ILE A 330 11.31 20.17 2.22
C ILE A 330 10.00 20.62 1.58
N PRO A 331 9.87 21.89 1.13
CA PRO A 331 8.66 22.37 0.47
C PRO A 331 8.27 21.49 -0.72
N ARG A 332 7.00 21.07 -0.79
CA ARG A 332 6.49 20.18 -1.85
C ARG A 332 6.75 20.71 -3.27
N GLN A 333 6.55 22.02 -3.46
CA GLN A 333 6.82 22.71 -4.74
C GLN A 333 8.27 22.56 -5.21
N LEU A 334 9.21 22.40 -4.28
CA LEU A 334 10.62 22.19 -4.59
C LEU A 334 10.90 20.72 -4.98
N LEU A 335 10.22 19.77 -4.34
CA LEU A 335 10.34 18.33 -4.64
C LEU A 335 9.76 17.96 -6.01
N GLU A 336 8.75 18.70 -6.47
CA GLU A 336 8.07 18.47 -7.76
C GLU A 336 8.83 19.07 -8.97
N LYS A 337 9.80 19.95 -8.73
CA LYS A 337 10.61 20.58 -9.80
C LYS A 337 11.64 19.62 -10.37
N ASN A 338 11.95 19.81 -11.66
CA ASN A 338 13.09 19.13 -12.25
C ASN A 338 14.39 19.65 -11.62
N ARG A 339 15.32 18.76 -11.24
CA ARG A 339 16.59 19.15 -10.61
C ARG A 339 17.39 20.11 -11.48
N VAL A 340 17.33 19.97 -12.81
CA VAL A 340 18.00 20.86 -13.78
C VAL A 340 17.39 22.26 -13.79
N SER A 341 16.14 22.41 -13.35
CA SER A 341 15.43 23.69 -13.26
C SER A 341 15.57 24.40 -11.91
N LEU A 342 16.27 23.78 -10.95
CA LEU A 342 16.45 24.37 -9.62
C LEU A 342 17.52 25.46 -9.64
N THR A 343 17.24 26.56 -8.95
CA THR A 343 18.23 27.58 -8.62
C THR A 343 19.24 27.06 -7.60
N GLU A 344 20.39 27.74 -7.46
CA GLU A 344 21.41 27.34 -6.47
C GLU A 344 20.87 27.31 -5.03
N ASP A 345 20.02 28.25 -4.66
CA ASP A 345 19.44 28.31 -3.31
C ASP A 345 18.37 27.23 -3.08
N GLU A 346 17.65 26.87 -4.13
CA GLU A 346 16.74 25.72 -4.13
C GLU A 346 17.50 24.40 -4.01
N ILE A 347 18.64 24.25 -4.70
CA ILE A 347 19.53 23.08 -4.55
C ILE A 347 20.04 23.00 -3.12
N LYS A 348 20.58 24.09 -2.55
CA LYS A 348 21.03 24.12 -1.15
C LYS A 348 19.92 23.72 -0.19
N THR A 349 18.70 24.21 -0.43
CA THR A 349 17.52 23.86 0.38
C THR A 349 17.21 22.37 0.28
N LEU A 350 17.15 21.82 -0.94
CA LEU A 350 16.90 20.41 -1.19
C LEU A 350 17.97 19.52 -0.53
N GLU A 351 19.24 19.88 -0.63
CA GLU A 351 20.37 19.16 -0.03
C GLU A 351 20.27 19.08 1.50
N THR A 352 19.57 20.03 2.16
CA THR A 352 19.37 19.97 3.61
C THR A 352 18.59 18.75 4.09
N HIS A 353 17.91 18.01 3.21
CA HIS A 353 17.14 16.82 3.61
C HIS A 353 18.01 15.76 4.32
N VAL A 354 19.31 15.65 4.01
CA VAL A 354 20.20 14.70 4.70
C VAL A 354 20.44 15.11 6.16
N VAL A 355 20.54 16.42 6.42
CA VAL A 355 20.73 16.99 7.77
C VAL A 355 19.42 16.95 8.55
N ARG A 356 18.30 17.27 7.91
CA ARG A 356 16.96 17.16 8.50
C ARG A 356 16.64 15.71 8.84
N GLY A 357 16.93 14.79 7.92
CA GLY A 357 16.79 13.35 8.13
C GLY A 357 17.57 12.86 9.34
N LYS A 358 18.84 13.27 9.46
CA LYS A 358 19.65 13.03 10.67
C LYS A 358 18.96 13.52 11.95
N ASN A 359 18.44 14.75 11.94
CA ASN A 359 17.80 15.33 13.13
C ASN A 359 16.52 14.58 13.53
N ILE A 360 15.71 14.17 12.56
CA ILE A 360 14.52 13.35 12.80
C ILE A 360 14.91 12.00 13.42
N LEU A 361 15.91 11.32 12.85
CA LEU A 361 16.34 10.01 13.31
C LEU A 361 16.97 10.05 14.71
N LEU A 362 17.64 11.15 15.09
CA LEU A 362 18.18 11.33 16.44
C LEU A 362 17.10 11.48 17.52
N GLN A 363 15.88 11.87 17.14
CA GLN A 363 14.74 11.94 18.07
C GLN A 363 14.09 10.58 18.30
N MET A 364 14.40 9.57 17.48
CA MET A 364 13.83 8.25 17.61
C MET A 364 14.55 7.42 18.70
N PRO A 365 13.82 6.90 19.70
CA PRO A 365 14.42 6.06 20.72
C PRO A 365 15.15 4.84 20.12
N LYS A 366 16.37 4.57 20.63
CA LYS A 366 17.22 3.43 20.23
C LYS A 366 17.65 3.38 18.76
N MET A 367 17.51 4.48 18.01
CA MET A 367 18.01 4.55 16.63
C MET A 367 19.54 4.32 16.60
N PRO A 368 20.07 3.34 15.84
CA PRO A 368 21.50 3.10 15.79
C PRO A 368 22.27 4.27 15.15
N SER A 369 23.37 4.71 15.77
CA SER A 369 24.22 5.79 15.26
C SER A 369 24.71 5.54 13.84
N ASP A 370 25.00 4.29 13.49
CA ASP A 370 25.43 3.88 12.16
C ASP A 370 24.37 4.16 11.08
N VAL A 371 23.08 4.01 11.43
CA VAL A 371 21.95 4.30 10.54
C VAL A 371 21.84 5.81 10.34
N VAL A 372 21.91 6.58 11.44
CA VAL A 372 21.90 8.04 11.39
C VAL A 372 23.04 8.57 10.52
N LEU A 373 24.26 8.02 10.67
CA LEU A 373 25.42 8.38 9.85
C LEU A 373 25.20 8.02 8.39
N ALA A 374 24.75 6.78 8.11
CA ALA A 374 24.46 6.32 6.75
C ALA A 374 23.47 7.25 6.04
N VAL A 375 22.35 7.57 6.69
CA VAL A 375 21.34 8.49 6.15
C VAL A 375 21.91 9.90 5.95
N SER A 376 22.70 10.42 6.89
CA SER A 376 23.27 11.77 6.74
C SER A 376 24.35 11.90 5.66
N GLN A 377 24.92 10.77 5.22
CA GLN A 377 26.06 10.72 4.29
C GLN A 377 25.71 10.02 2.96
N HIS A 378 24.45 9.67 2.71
CA HIS A 378 24.09 8.87 1.53
C HIS A 378 24.27 9.60 0.19
N HIS A 379 24.49 10.91 0.22
CA HIS A 379 24.86 11.75 -0.92
C HIS A 379 26.33 12.20 -0.90
N GLU A 380 27.14 11.64 0.01
CA GLU A 380 28.60 11.76 -0.08
C GLU A 380 29.12 10.83 -1.16
N TYR A 381 30.07 11.33 -1.95
CA TYR A 381 30.69 10.61 -3.06
C TYR A 381 32.16 10.35 -2.75
N CYS A 382 32.69 9.19 -3.16
CA CYS A 382 34.03 8.75 -2.81
C CYS A 382 35.14 9.73 -3.26
N ASN A 383 34.90 10.49 -4.33
CA ASN A 383 35.73 11.57 -4.86
C ASN A 383 35.63 12.92 -4.11
N GLY A 384 34.75 13.04 -3.10
CA GLY A 384 34.57 14.26 -2.32
C GLY A 384 33.67 15.32 -2.96
N GLN A 385 33.03 15.04 -4.09
CA GLN A 385 32.11 15.99 -4.76
C GLN A 385 30.67 15.93 -4.23
N GLY A 386 30.38 15.04 -3.30
CA GLY A 386 29.06 14.88 -2.68
C GLY A 386 28.73 15.95 -1.62
N TYR A 387 27.66 15.71 -0.87
CA TYR A 387 27.18 16.59 0.20
C TYR A 387 26.66 15.77 1.39
N PRO A 388 26.57 16.33 2.62
CA PRO A 388 26.72 17.75 2.98
C PRO A 388 28.16 18.19 3.30
N ALA A 389 29.05 17.27 3.67
CA ALA A 389 30.38 17.57 4.21
C ALA A 389 31.52 17.34 3.22
N ARG A 390 31.24 16.85 2.00
CA ARG A 390 32.24 16.60 0.94
C ARG A 390 33.32 15.63 1.40
N LEU A 391 32.88 14.55 2.04
CA LEU A 391 33.75 13.52 2.59
C LEU A 391 34.36 12.69 1.45
N THR A 392 35.61 12.28 1.60
CA THR A 392 36.27 11.33 0.69
C THR A 392 36.13 9.90 1.21
N VAL A 393 36.39 8.91 0.35
CA VAL A 393 36.17 7.47 0.60
C VAL A 393 36.56 6.92 1.99
N HIS A 394 37.62 7.45 2.62
CA HIS A 394 38.09 7.00 3.94
C HIS A 394 37.33 7.62 5.12
N LYS A 395 36.61 8.71 4.89
CA LYS A 395 35.82 9.44 5.90
C LYS A 395 34.33 9.12 5.83
N ILE A 396 33.86 8.55 4.71
CA ILE A 396 32.48 8.12 4.54
C ILE A 396 32.26 6.82 5.32
N HIS A 397 31.19 6.79 6.11
CA HIS A 397 30.80 5.62 6.88
C HIS A 397 30.58 4.40 5.94
N PRO A 398 31.05 3.18 6.29
CA PRO A 398 30.95 2.03 5.40
C PRO A 398 29.53 1.73 4.92
N LEU A 399 28.53 1.89 5.79
CA LEU A 399 27.13 1.70 5.39
C LEU A 399 26.64 2.79 4.42
N ALA A 400 27.11 4.03 4.58
CA ALA A 400 26.75 5.13 3.69
C ALA A 400 27.27 4.90 2.26
N LYS A 401 28.45 4.28 2.11
CA LYS A 401 29.02 3.95 0.80
C LYS A 401 28.17 2.93 0.03
N VAL A 402 27.68 1.90 0.73
CA VAL A 402 26.76 0.92 0.14
C VAL A 402 25.43 1.57 -0.18
N LEU A 403 24.90 2.38 0.73
CA LEU A 403 23.63 3.09 0.56
C LEU A 403 23.65 4.10 -0.60
N SER A 404 24.75 4.85 -0.75
CA SER A 404 24.96 5.82 -1.83
C SER A 404 24.96 5.12 -3.20
N LEU A 405 25.69 4.01 -3.35
CA LEU A 405 25.64 3.18 -4.55
C LEU A 405 24.23 2.64 -4.82
N ALA A 406 23.56 2.11 -3.79
CA ALA A 406 22.20 1.58 -3.92
C ALA A 406 21.19 2.67 -4.37
N ASN A 407 21.35 3.89 -3.86
CA ASN A 407 20.55 5.05 -4.25
C ASN A 407 20.79 5.45 -5.71
N ILE A 408 22.06 5.56 -6.13
CA ILE A 408 22.43 5.86 -7.53
C ILE A 408 21.83 4.81 -8.46
N PHE A 409 22.06 3.53 -8.17
CA PHE A 409 21.55 2.44 -8.98
C PHE A 409 20.02 2.43 -9.05
N SER A 410 19.33 2.61 -7.91
CA SER A 410 17.87 2.68 -7.86
C SER A 410 17.31 3.78 -8.76
N ASN A 411 17.93 4.97 -8.78
CA ASN A 411 17.48 6.07 -9.64
C ASN A 411 17.59 5.77 -11.15
N LEU A 412 18.40 4.78 -11.55
CA LEU A 412 18.54 4.34 -12.96
C LEU A 412 17.53 3.24 -13.32
N VAL A 413 17.23 2.33 -12.40
CA VAL A 413 16.43 1.10 -12.67
C VAL A 413 15.00 1.15 -12.12
N VAL A 414 14.66 2.15 -11.32
CA VAL A 414 13.30 2.38 -10.79
C VAL A 414 12.69 3.60 -11.46
N LYS A 415 11.43 3.49 -11.87
CA LYS A 415 10.68 4.59 -12.48
C LYS A 415 10.60 5.79 -11.54
N GLY A 416 11.35 6.84 -11.85
CA GLY A 416 11.31 8.10 -11.11
C GLY A 416 10.15 9.03 -11.56
N PRO A 417 9.84 10.06 -10.76
CA PRO A 417 8.79 11.04 -11.07
C PRO A 417 9.02 11.81 -12.39
N GLN A 418 10.27 11.85 -12.89
CA GLN A 418 10.65 12.57 -14.11
C GLN A 418 10.64 11.72 -15.40
N HIS A 419 9.96 10.57 -15.39
CA HIS A 419 9.55 9.84 -16.61
C HIS A 419 10.68 9.41 -17.57
N LYS A 420 11.93 9.26 -17.10
CA LYS A 420 12.89 8.43 -17.85
C LYS A 420 12.45 6.97 -17.73
N ALA A 421 12.45 6.24 -18.85
CA ALA A 421 12.22 4.81 -18.83
C ALA A 421 13.29 4.15 -17.94
N PRO A 422 12.90 3.21 -17.05
CA PRO A 422 13.85 2.43 -16.27
C PRO A 422 14.87 1.74 -17.18
N MET A 423 16.15 1.78 -16.80
CA MET A 423 17.21 1.05 -17.49
C MET A 423 17.21 -0.41 -17.07
N GLU A 424 17.67 -1.28 -17.98
CA GLU A 424 17.98 -2.65 -17.60
C GLU A 424 19.15 -2.68 -16.59
N PRO A 425 19.13 -3.56 -15.57
CA PRO A 425 20.14 -3.56 -14.51
C PRO A 425 21.59 -3.60 -14.99
N LYS A 426 21.87 -4.37 -16.05
CA LYS A 426 23.22 -4.47 -16.63
C LYS A 426 23.64 -3.18 -17.31
N GLU A 427 22.70 -2.49 -17.97
CA GLU A 427 22.94 -1.18 -18.60
C GLU A 427 23.18 -0.11 -17.53
N ALA A 428 22.40 -0.10 -16.45
CA ALA A 428 22.60 0.81 -15.33
C ALA A 428 23.96 0.61 -14.64
N ILE A 429 24.42 -0.65 -14.49
CA ILE A 429 25.78 -0.94 -13.99
C ILE A 429 26.84 -0.40 -14.95
N GLN A 430 26.64 -0.53 -16.26
CA GLN A 430 27.54 0.02 -17.27
C GLN A 430 27.57 1.56 -17.21
N GLU A 431 26.43 2.21 -17.05
CA GLU A 431 26.33 3.67 -16.88
C GLU A 431 27.12 4.15 -15.64
N ILE A 432 27.01 3.41 -14.52
CA ILE A 432 27.81 3.71 -13.32
C ILE A 432 29.31 3.55 -13.59
N LEU A 433 29.72 2.50 -14.31
CA LEU A 433 31.13 2.26 -14.65
C LEU A 433 31.70 3.36 -15.56
N ASP A 434 30.90 3.84 -16.52
CA ASP A 434 31.35 4.80 -17.52
C ASP A 434 31.39 6.23 -16.98
N TYR A 435 30.42 6.61 -16.13
CA TYR A 435 30.23 8.01 -15.75
C TYR A 435 30.34 8.31 -14.25
N GLN A 436 30.19 7.31 -13.37
CA GLN A 436 30.10 7.52 -11.92
C GLN A 436 31.11 6.68 -11.10
N LEU A 437 32.10 6.10 -11.76
CA LEU A 437 33.05 5.19 -11.13
C LEU A 437 33.84 5.84 -9.97
N GLU A 438 34.14 7.13 -10.06
CA GLU A 438 34.84 7.87 -9.00
C GLU A 438 33.93 8.25 -7.82
N GLU A 439 32.60 8.25 -8.03
CA GLU A 439 31.62 8.62 -7.01
C GLU A 439 31.33 7.46 -6.05
N VAL A 440 31.49 6.21 -6.49
CA VAL A 440 31.05 5.01 -5.79
C VAL A 440 32.19 4.19 -5.19
N ASP A 441 31.89 3.40 -4.14
CA ASP A 441 32.87 2.49 -3.54
C ASP A 441 33.04 1.23 -4.39
N ARG A 442 34.29 0.90 -4.73
CA ARG A 442 34.62 -0.21 -5.64
C ARG A 442 34.28 -1.59 -5.08
N HIS A 443 34.25 -1.79 -3.77
CA HIS A 443 33.82 -3.06 -3.18
C HIS A 443 32.30 -3.19 -3.23
N ALA A 444 31.59 -2.10 -2.95
CA ALA A 444 30.13 -2.06 -3.10
C ALA A 444 29.74 -2.32 -4.57
N LEU A 445 30.44 -1.70 -5.52
CA LEU A 445 30.20 -1.89 -6.96
C LEU A 445 30.46 -3.34 -7.39
N ALA A 446 31.57 -3.95 -6.96
CA ALA A 446 31.82 -5.37 -7.21
C ALA A 446 30.72 -6.28 -6.63
N GLY A 447 30.18 -5.93 -5.45
CA GLY A 447 29.02 -6.58 -4.85
C GLY A 447 27.76 -6.49 -5.72
N LEU A 448 27.48 -5.30 -6.27
CA LEU A 448 26.36 -5.06 -7.19
C LEU A 448 26.52 -5.85 -8.51
N MET A 449 27.71 -5.84 -9.10
CA MET A 449 28.02 -6.60 -10.33
C MET A 449 27.76 -8.10 -10.13
N LYS A 450 28.23 -8.65 -9.00
CA LYS A 450 27.98 -10.05 -8.61
C LYS A 450 26.50 -10.34 -8.31
N ALA A 451 25.72 -9.32 -7.94
CA ALA A 451 24.29 -9.47 -7.71
C ALA A 451 23.51 -9.68 -9.01
N PHE A 452 23.93 -9.02 -10.10
CA PHE A 452 23.26 -9.06 -11.40
C PHE A 452 23.98 -9.90 -12.46
N GLY A 453 24.99 -10.68 -12.06
CA GLY A 453 25.74 -11.55 -12.96
C GLY A 453 26.52 -10.78 -14.03
N VAL A 454 27.00 -9.57 -13.72
CA VAL A 454 27.90 -8.80 -14.57
C VAL A 454 29.34 -9.25 -14.33
N GLU A 455 30.10 -9.48 -15.41
CA GLU A 455 31.51 -9.87 -15.32
C GLU A 455 32.32 -8.81 -14.58
N ILE A 456 33.08 -9.23 -13.57
CA ILE A 456 33.91 -8.33 -12.75
C ILE A 456 35.24 -8.09 -13.49
N PRO A 457 35.56 -6.84 -13.90
CA PRO A 457 36.82 -6.56 -14.56
C PRO A 457 38.00 -6.91 -13.65
N LYS A 458 39.15 -7.27 -14.24
CA LYS A 458 40.35 -7.69 -13.50
C LYS A 458 40.78 -6.71 -12.41
N GLU A 459 40.64 -5.41 -12.67
CA GLU A 459 40.96 -4.36 -11.70
C GLU A 459 40.06 -4.36 -10.44
N PHE A 460 38.90 -5.01 -10.51
CA PHE A 460 37.97 -5.22 -9.41
C PHE A 460 38.09 -6.60 -8.73
N GLU A 461 38.86 -7.55 -9.26
CA GLU A 461 38.99 -8.90 -8.67
C GLU A 461 39.42 -8.87 -7.20
N LYS A 462 40.34 -7.95 -6.85
CA LYS A 462 40.80 -7.73 -5.47
C LYS A 462 39.68 -7.25 -4.52
N TYR A 463 38.62 -6.66 -5.06
CA TYR A 463 37.47 -6.17 -4.32
C TYR A 463 36.34 -7.22 -4.21
N GLY A 464 36.29 -8.18 -5.14
CA GLY A 464 35.27 -9.25 -5.16
C GLY A 464 35.54 -10.45 -4.24
N GLN A 465 36.75 -10.56 -3.66
CA GLN A 465 37.19 -11.73 -2.89
C GLN A 465 37.27 -11.51 -1.35
N GLY A 466 36.96 -10.32 -0.83
CA GLY A 466 37.29 -9.95 0.56
C GLY A 466 36.11 -9.76 1.52
N LYS A 467 36.21 -10.35 2.72
CA LYS A 467 35.54 -9.83 3.93
C LYS A 467 36.22 -8.51 4.30
N LEU A 468 35.62 -7.36 3.99
CA LEU A 468 36.01 -6.12 4.64
C LEU A 468 35.62 -6.23 6.13
N GLY A 469 36.64 -6.44 6.96
CA GLY A 469 36.49 -6.41 8.40
C GLY A 469 35.93 -5.08 8.84
N LEU A 470 34.96 -5.13 9.75
CA LEU A 470 34.75 -4.10 10.75
C LEU A 470 35.98 -4.09 11.65
N THR A 471 37.14 -3.65 11.15
CA THR A 471 38.33 -3.46 11.97
C THR A 471 38.40 -1.99 12.37
N GLY A 472 37.84 -1.72 13.56
CA GLY A 472 38.21 -0.65 14.50
C GLY A 472 38.22 0.80 13.99
N THR A 473 37.28 1.61 14.46
CA THR A 473 37.39 2.38 15.72
C THR A 473 36.00 2.70 16.24
#